data_AF-A0A6G3UCA4-F1
#
_entry.id   AF-A0A6G3UCA4-F1
#
_cell.length_a   1.000
_cell.length_b   1.000
_cell.length_c   1.000
_cell.angle_alpha   90.00
_cell.angle_beta   90.00
_cell.angle_gamma   90.00
#
_symmetry.space_group_name_H-M   'P 1'
#
loop_
_entity.id
_entity.type
_entity.pdbx_description
1 polymer ?
#
loop_
_entity_poly.entity_id
_entity_poly.type
_entity_poly.pdbx_seq_one_letter_code
_entity_poly.pdbx_strand_id
1 'polypeptide(L)' 'ALAGLARPGRTLVVDEAFMDAVPGERETLAGRTDVPGLVVLRSLTKTWGLAGLRIGYVLAAPETVAALERAQPLWPVSTP' A
#
# COMPACT_ATOMS: atom_id res chain seq x y z
N ALA A 1 17.07 3.49 2.97
CA ALA A 1 17.17 2.53 4.08
C ALA A 1 16.25 1.32 3.88
N LEU A 2 14.92 1.49 3.88
CA LEU A 2 13.97 0.37 3.74
C LEU A 2 14.09 -0.40 2.41
N ALA A 3 14.24 0.30 1.28
CA ALA A 3 14.43 -0.34 -0.02
C ALA A 3 15.65 -1.28 -0.07
N GLY A 4 16.70 -0.99 0.72
CA GLY A 4 17.89 -1.85 0.82
C GLY A 4 17.62 -3.19 1.51
N LEU A 5 16.44 -3.34 2.13
CA LEU A 5 16.03 -4.65 2.62
C LEU A 5 15.67 -5.57 1.46
N ALA A 6 15.12 -5.06 0.33
CA ALA A 6 14.52 -5.85 -0.75
C ALA A 6 15.48 -6.91 -1.32
N ARG A 7 14.93 -8.10 -1.63
CA ARG A 7 15.68 -9.25 -2.18
C ARG A 7 14.79 -10.06 -3.13
N PRO A 8 15.38 -10.74 -4.14
CA PRO A 8 14.63 -11.65 -4.99
C PRO A 8 13.83 -12.68 -4.17
N GLY A 9 12.58 -12.92 -4.57
CA GLY A 9 11.69 -13.88 -3.91
C GLY A 9 11.11 -13.40 -2.56
N ARG A 10 11.34 -12.15 -2.16
CA ARG A 10 10.84 -11.61 -0.89
C ARG A 10 9.90 -10.45 -1.10
N THR A 11 8.74 -10.49 -0.44
CA THR A 11 7.83 -9.35 -0.36
C THR A 11 8.30 -8.38 0.73
N LEU A 12 8.49 -7.10 0.37
CA LEU A 12 8.73 -6.02 1.31
C LEU A 12 7.44 -5.22 1.46
N VAL A 13 6.73 -5.41 2.56
CA VAL A 13 5.51 -4.65 2.88
C VAL A 13 5.88 -3.43 3.72
N VAL A 14 5.48 -2.25 3.26
CA VAL A 14 5.71 -0.98 3.94
C VAL A 14 4.36 -0.35 4.24
N ASP A 15 4.07 -0.19 5.54
CA ASP A 15 2.84 0.45 5.99
C ASP A 15 3.01 1.98 6.00
N GLU A 16 2.33 2.64 5.07
CA GLU A 16 2.30 4.09 4.91
C GLU A 16 0.94 4.68 5.32
N ALA A 17 0.21 4.05 6.24
CA ALA A 17 -1.10 4.53 6.72
C ALA A 17 -1.10 5.94 7.34
N PHE A 18 0.06 6.51 7.63
CA PHE A 18 0.24 7.88 8.13
C PHE A 18 1.05 8.79 7.19
N MET A 19 1.46 8.30 6.01
CA MET A 19 2.34 9.05 5.11
C MET A 19 1.70 10.36 4.64
N ASP A 20 0.37 10.38 4.45
CA ASP A 20 -0.39 11.57 4.09
C ASP A 20 -0.28 12.71 5.13
N ALA A 21 0.15 12.42 6.36
CA ALA A 21 0.40 13.44 7.39
C ALA A 21 1.80 14.07 7.29
N VAL A 22 2.68 13.56 6.41
CA VAL A 22 4.03 14.08 6.18
C VAL A 22 4.00 15.08 5.03
N PRO A 23 4.32 16.37 5.24
CA PRO A 23 4.35 17.35 4.16
C PRO A 23 5.28 16.95 3.03
N GLY A 24 4.72 16.82 1.83
CA GLY A 24 5.45 16.41 0.62
C GLY A 24 5.88 14.94 0.58
N GLU A 25 5.40 14.11 1.52
CA GLU A 25 5.62 12.65 1.56
C GLU A 25 7.07 12.22 1.28
N ARG A 26 8.06 12.96 1.80
CA ARG A 26 9.44 12.94 1.32
C ARG A 26 10.10 11.55 1.35
N GLU A 27 9.71 10.70 2.29
CA GLU A 27 10.25 9.36 2.48
C GLU A 27 9.36 8.24 1.90
N THR A 28 8.26 8.58 1.21
CA THR A 28 7.37 7.57 0.63
C THR A 28 8.07 6.69 -0.39
N LEU A 29 7.65 5.43 -0.43
CA LEU A 29 8.03 4.45 -1.44
C LEU A 29 6.91 4.19 -2.46
N ALA A 30 5.74 4.84 -2.33
CA ALA A 30 4.57 4.66 -3.20
C ALA A 30 4.86 4.83 -4.70
N GLY A 31 5.82 5.69 -5.06
CA GLY A 31 6.22 5.93 -6.46
C GLY A 31 7.41 5.08 -6.95
N ARG A 32 7.96 4.20 -6.12
CA ARG A 32 9.17 3.44 -6.44
C ARG A 32 8.82 2.18 -7.24
N THR A 33 9.32 2.10 -8.47
CA THR A 33 9.13 0.95 -9.37
C THR A 33 10.38 0.07 -9.50
N ASP A 34 11.51 0.50 -8.94
CA ASP A 34 12.81 -0.16 -9.00
C ASP A 34 13.08 -1.11 -7.81
N VAL A 35 12.16 -1.21 -6.85
CA VAL A 35 12.31 -2.03 -5.64
C VAL A 35 11.56 -3.36 -5.83
N PRO A 36 12.26 -4.50 -5.99
CA PRO A 36 11.61 -5.78 -6.26
C PRO A 36 10.79 -6.25 -5.05
N GLY A 37 9.56 -6.71 -5.32
CA GLY A 37 8.65 -7.23 -4.30
C GLY A 37 8.09 -6.17 -3.34
N LEU A 38 8.20 -4.89 -3.67
CA LEU A 38 7.65 -3.80 -2.87
C LEU A 38 6.11 -3.80 -2.90
N VAL A 39 5.52 -3.68 -1.71
CA VAL A 39 4.10 -3.50 -1.48
C VAL A 39 3.93 -2.35 -0.49
N VAL A 40 3.25 -1.28 -0.89
CA VAL A 40 2.99 -0.12 -0.03
C VAL A 40 1.51 -0.11 0.35
N LEU A 41 1.21 -0.04 1.65
CA LEU A 41 -0.15 0.06 2.16
C LEU A 41 -0.50 1.52 2.47
N ARG A 42 -1.69 1.95 2.07
CA ARG A 42 -2.22 3.29 2.37
C ARG A 42 -3.62 3.18 3.00
N SER A 43 -4.00 4.18 3.77
CA SER A 43 -5.24 4.17 4.53
C SER A 43 -5.94 5.53 4.55
N LEU A 44 -7.26 5.52 4.40
CA LEU A 44 -8.07 6.73 4.56
C LEU A 44 -8.54 6.93 6.02
N THR A 45 -8.06 6.11 6.95
CA THR A 45 -8.60 6.11 8.33
C THR A 45 -8.05 7.20 9.22
N LYS A 46 -6.92 7.82 8.87
CA LYS A 46 -6.16 8.74 9.73
C LYS A 46 -6.33 10.18 9.29
N THR A 47 -5.43 10.69 8.45
CA THR A 47 -5.40 12.09 7.99
C THR A 47 -6.75 12.56 7.43
N TRP A 48 -7.49 11.65 6.79
CA TRP A 48 -8.79 11.94 6.18
C TRP A 48 -9.98 11.84 7.14
N GLY A 49 -9.81 11.30 8.35
CA GLY A 49 -10.90 11.12 9.31
C GLY A 49 -11.98 10.11 8.89
N LEU A 50 -11.75 9.34 7.81
CA LEU A 50 -12.73 8.40 7.23
C LEU A 50 -12.58 6.99 7.82
N ALA A 51 -12.29 6.89 9.11
CA ALA A 51 -12.09 5.60 9.77
C ALA A 51 -13.31 4.68 9.65
N GLY A 52 -14.52 5.23 9.61
CA GLY A 52 -15.78 4.49 9.49
C GLY A 52 -15.99 3.79 8.15
N LEU A 53 -15.38 4.29 7.06
CA LEU A 53 -15.52 3.69 5.73
C LEU A 53 -14.73 2.38 5.57
N ARG A 54 -13.76 2.14 6.46
CA ARG A 54 -12.88 0.96 6.42
C ARG A 54 -12.09 0.81 5.10
N ILE A 55 -11.77 1.91 4.44
CA ILE A 55 -11.05 1.91 3.14
C ILE A 55 -9.54 2.00 3.35
N GLY A 56 -8.82 1.09 2.67
CA GLY A 56 -7.39 1.13 2.44
C GLY A 56 -7.09 0.62 1.03
N TYR A 57 -5.89 0.89 0.56
CA TYR A 57 -5.44 0.45 -0.76
C TYR A 57 -3.97 0.06 -0.74
N VAL A 58 -3.54 -0.62 -1.79
CA VAL A 58 -2.18 -1.13 -1.96
C VAL A 58 -1.59 -0.65 -3.27
N LEU A 59 -0.31 -0.31 -3.25
CA LEU A 59 0.50 -0.06 -4.44
C LEU A 59 1.56 -1.14 -4.52
N ALA A 60 1.60 -1.88 -5.62
CA ALA A 60 2.52 -2.98 -5.84
C ALA A 60 2.69 -3.23 -7.35
N ALA A 61 3.65 -4.09 -7.72
CA ALA A 61 3.82 -4.53 -9.09
C ALA A 61 2.55 -5.23 -9.63
N PRO A 62 2.23 -5.12 -10.94
CA PRO A 62 0.97 -5.63 -11.50
C PRO A 62 0.69 -7.10 -11.19
N GLU A 63 1.71 -7.94 -11.24
CA GLU A 63 1.60 -9.37 -10.93
C GLU A 63 1.23 -9.64 -9.47
N THR A 64 1.67 -8.77 -8.55
CA THR A 64 1.32 -8.85 -7.13
C THR A 64 -0.10 -8.36 -6.91
N VAL A 65 -0.50 -7.25 -7.55
CA VAL A 65 -1.88 -6.75 -7.50
C VAL A 65 -2.84 -7.82 -8.02
N ALA A 66 -2.56 -8.42 -9.18
CA ALA A 66 -3.37 -9.50 -9.74
C ALA A 66 -3.46 -10.72 -8.82
N ALA A 67 -2.41 -11.04 -8.05
CA ALA A 67 -2.44 -12.10 -7.06
C ALA A 67 -3.32 -11.76 -5.85
N LEU A 68 -3.27 -10.52 -5.37
CA LEU A 68 -4.12 -10.02 -4.31
C LEU A 68 -5.59 -9.97 -4.72
N GLU A 69 -5.88 -9.54 -5.95
CA GLU A 69 -7.24 -9.53 -6.51
C GLU A 69 -7.87 -10.92 -6.54
N ARG A 70 -7.10 -11.96 -6.92
CA ARG A 70 -7.58 -13.35 -6.88
C ARG A 70 -7.90 -13.84 -5.46
N ALA A 71 -7.26 -13.28 -4.45
CA ALA A 71 -7.51 -13.61 -3.04
C ALA A 71 -8.56 -12.70 -2.39
N GLN A 72 -8.97 -11.62 -3.07
CA GLN A 72 -9.88 -10.63 -2.52
C GLN A 72 -11.32 -11.19 -2.48
N PRO A 73 -12.06 -10.97 -1.39
CA PRO A 73 -13.48 -11.33 -1.34
C PRO A 73 -14.28 -10.59 -2.41
N LEU A 74 -15.34 -11.24 -2.91
CA LEU A 74 -16.32 -10.57 -3.75
C LEU A 74 -16.97 -9.42 -2.94
N TRP A 75 -17.03 -8.22 -3.51
CA TRP A 75 -17.51 -6.98 -2.86
C TRP A 75 -16.71 -6.54 -1.62
N PRO A 76 -15.42 -6.19 -1.78
CA PRO A 76 -14.52 -5.85 -0.66
C PRO A 76 -14.77 -4.45 -0.07
N VAL A 77 -15.55 -3.61 -0.75
CA VAL A 77 -15.89 -2.23 -0.34
C VAL A 77 -17.41 -2.08 -0.37
N SER A 78 -17.97 -1.44 0.65
CA SER A 78 -19.39 -1.15 0.73
C SER A 78 -19.81 -0.13 -0.33
N THR A 79 -21.02 -0.25 -0.85
CA THR A 79 -21.59 0.74 -1.80
C THR A 79 -21.84 2.13 -1.18
N PRO A 80 -22.28 2.26 0.08
CA PRO A 80 -22.41 3.55 0.76
C PRO A 80 -21.06 4.08 1.28
#